data_AF-A0A7X1SM18-F1
#
_entry.id   AF-A0A7X1SM18-F1
#
_cell.length_a   1.000
_cell.length_b   1.000
_cell.length_c   1.000
_cell.angle_alpha   90.00
_cell.angle_beta   90.00
_cell.angle_gamma   90.00
#
_symmetry.space_group_name_H-M   'P 1'
#
loop_
_entity.id
_entity.type
_entity.pdbx_description
1 polymer ?
#
loop_
_entity_poly.entity_id
_entity_poly.type
_entity_poly.pdbx_seq_one_letter_code
_entity_poly.pdbx_strand_id
1 'polypeptide(L)'
;GNDKNHHAHIMLTTRKAELDPDNKLTLTTKTDIELSNAKRKSLNMGTTQDDIKQIRETWADLANHALERAGYREKIDHRSYADQNNGLQATIHEGTSVTQLRRQGIDTEISRYNDHVKQHNAQHLKQQQQRTDSVLQRGLNRAEQGFEQWQKNQEAKRLEQERQAEIQRQQKLEQQQAERANRKESQDLDQGGMYR
;
A
#
# COMPACT_ATOMS: atom_id res chain seq x y z
N GLY A 1 8.53 -27.68 -21.46
CA GLY A 1 8.01 -26.49 -20.75
C GLY A 1 9.00 -25.38 -20.93
N ASN A 2 8.57 -24.12 -20.97
CA ASN A 2 9.50 -23.00 -20.86
C ASN A 2 9.75 -22.71 -19.37
N ASP A 3 10.86 -22.04 -19.07
CA ASP A 3 11.31 -21.71 -17.70
C ASP A 3 10.44 -20.66 -16.97
N LYS A 4 9.21 -20.42 -17.44
CA LYS A 4 8.33 -19.35 -16.94
C LYS A 4 7.21 -19.84 -16.02
N ASN A 5 7.09 -21.15 -15.80
CA ASN A 5 6.06 -21.72 -14.93
C ASN A 5 6.70 -22.61 -13.85
N HIS A 6 7.21 -21.98 -12.79
CA HIS A 6 7.73 -22.70 -11.63
C HIS A 6 6.59 -23.38 -10.88
N HIS A 7 6.62 -24.70 -10.81
CA HIS A 7 5.62 -25.51 -10.14
C HIS A 7 6.30 -26.66 -9.39
N ALA A 8 5.61 -27.16 -8.37
CA ALA A 8 6.05 -28.30 -7.58
C ALA A 8 4.97 -29.37 -7.56
N HIS A 9 5.39 -30.64 -7.60
CA HIS A 9 4.53 -31.78 -7.36
C HIS A 9 4.74 -32.26 -5.93
N ILE A 10 3.64 -32.33 -5.16
CA ILE A 10 3.64 -32.84 -3.79
C ILE A 10 2.76 -34.09 -3.77
N MET A 11 3.36 -35.23 -3.47
CA MET A 11 2.64 -36.51 -3.36
C MET A 11 2.14 -36.69 -1.93
N LEU A 12 0.86 -37.03 -1.79
CA LEU A 12 0.19 -37.27 -0.51
C LEU A 12 -0.42 -38.67 -0.51
N THR A 13 -0.57 -39.28 0.67
CA THR A 13 -1.33 -40.52 0.81
C THR A 13 -2.83 -40.24 0.80
N THR A 14 -3.61 -41.12 0.18
CA THR A 14 -5.08 -41.06 0.20
C THR A 14 -5.69 -41.70 1.46
N ARG A 15 -4.83 -42.25 2.32
CA ARG A 15 -5.18 -42.91 3.58
C ARG A 15 -4.45 -42.27 4.75
N LYS A 16 -5.09 -42.29 5.92
CA LYS A 16 -4.53 -41.78 7.18
C LYS A 16 -3.31 -42.61 7.54
N ALA A 17 -2.24 -41.92 7.91
CA ALA A 17 -0.97 -42.51 8.33
C ALA A 17 -0.94 -42.52 9.86
N GLU A 18 -0.79 -43.70 10.46
CA GLU A 18 -0.77 -43.91 11.91
C GLU A 18 0.43 -44.79 12.27
N LEU A 19 0.97 -44.61 13.48
CA LEU A 19 1.95 -45.53 14.05
C LEU A 19 1.19 -46.59 14.84
N ASP A 20 1.50 -47.86 14.58
CA ASP A 20 0.99 -48.97 15.40
C ASP A 20 1.71 -49.02 16.77
N PRO A 21 1.29 -49.90 17.70
CA PRO A 21 1.92 -50.01 19.02
C PRO A 21 3.43 -50.32 19.00
N ASP A 22 3.95 -50.87 17.90
CA ASP A 22 5.36 -51.18 17.70
C ASP A 22 6.11 -50.03 16.96
N ASN A 23 5.49 -48.85 16.87
CA ASN A 23 5.98 -47.66 16.16
C ASN A 23 6.21 -47.86 14.65
N LYS A 24 5.47 -48.76 14.02
CA LYS A 24 5.53 -48.95 12.56
C LYS A 24 4.43 -48.16 11.86
N LEU A 25 4.82 -47.51 10.75
CA LEU A 25 3.89 -46.76 9.90
C LEU A 25 2.87 -47.70 9.24
N THR A 26 1.60 -47.41 9.44
CA THR A 26 0.46 -48.12 8.84
C THR A 26 -0.49 -47.13 8.16
N LEU A 27 -1.10 -47.55 7.05
CA LEU A 27 -2.09 -46.76 6.32
C LEU A 27 -3.49 -47.32 6.59
N THR A 28 -4.35 -46.51 7.19
CA THR A 28 -5.65 -46.96 7.71
C THR A 28 -6.79 -46.59 6.75
N THR A 29 -7.79 -45.88 7.24
CA THR A 29 -8.97 -45.44 6.48
C THR A 29 -8.62 -44.31 5.51
N LYS A 30 -9.55 -43.97 4.62
CA LYS A 30 -9.40 -42.82 3.73
C LYS A 30 -9.21 -41.54 4.56
N THR A 31 -8.37 -40.63 4.07
CA THR A 31 -8.32 -39.27 4.61
C THR A 31 -9.65 -38.56 4.38
N ASP A 32 -9.94 -37.56 5.20
CA ASP A 32 -11.25 -36.91 5.19
C ASP A 32 -11.54 -36.23 3.85
N ILE A 33 -10.51 -35.65 3.21
CA ILE A 33 -10.60 -34.99 1.90
C ILE A 33 -10.96 -35.97 0.76
N GLU A 34 -10.62 -37.25 0.90
CA GLU A 34 -10.87 -38.34 -0.05
C GLU A 34 -12.25 -39.02 0.14
N LEU A 35 -13.01 -38.58 1.15
CA LEU A 35 -14.39 -39.04 1.36
C LEU A 35 -15.34 -38.38 0.35
N SER A 36 -16.38 -39.11 -0.06
CA SER A 36 -17.44 -38.52 -0.89
C SER A 36 -18.22 -37.47 -0.11
N ASN A 37 -18.69 -36.41 -0.79
CA ASN A 37 -19.53 -35.38 -0.16
C ASN A 37 -20.78 -35.98 0.51
N ALA A 38 -21.35 -37.06 -0.03
CA ALA A 38 -22.45 -37.78 0.60
C ALA A 38 -22.05 -38.37 1.97
N LYS A 39 -20.87 -39.01 2.05
CA LYS A 39 -20.34 -39.54 3.31
C LYS A 39 -19.99 -38.43 4.29
N ARG A 40 -19.33 -37.37 3.83
CA ARG A 40 -19.00 -36.18 4.65
C ARG A 40 -20.24 -35.52 5.25
N LYS A 41 -21.30 -35.38 4.46
CA LYS A 41 -22.61 -34.91 4.94
C LYS A 41 -23.18 -35.79 6.05
N SER A 42 -23.08 -37.12 5.91
CA SER A 42 -23.53 -38.05 6.97
C SER A 42 -22.72 -37.95 8.28
N LEU A 43 -21.49 -37.43 8.20
CA LEU A 43 -20.59 -37.18 9.33
C LEU A 43 -20.68 -35.73 9.84
N ASN A 44 -21.63 -34.94 9.34
CA ASN A 44 -21.80 -33.53 9.69
C ASN A 44 -20.55 -32.66 9.40
N MET A 45 -19.82 -33.00 8.33
CA MET A 45 -18.63 -32.30 7.85
C MET A 45 -18.95 -31.39 6.65
N GLY A 46 -18.12 -30.37 6.43
CA GLY A 46 -18.15 -29.54 5.20
C GLY A 46 -17.83 -30.32 3.94
N THR A 47 -17.91 -29.69 2.76
CA THR A 47 -17.62 -30.38 1.49
C THR A 47 -16.12 -30.47 1.22
N THR A 48 -15.69 -31.39 0.36
CA THR A 48 -14.30 -31.44 -0.13
C THR A 48 -13.90 -30.13 -0.82
N GLN A 49 -14.85 -29.43 -1.46
CA GLN A 49 -14.62 -28.14 -2.09
C GLN A 49 -14.28 -27.05 -1.08
N ASP A 50 -14.86 -27.10 0.12
CA ASP A 50 -14.56 -26.16 1.21
C ASP A 50 -13.13 -26.40 1.73
N ASP A 51 -12.74 -27.66 1.92
CA ASP A 51 -11.35 -28.02 2.29
C ASP A 51 -10.35 -27.53 1.21
N ILE A 52 -10.66 -27.72 -0.08
CA ILE A 52 -9.81 -27.24 -1.17
C ILE A 52 -9.67 -25.72 -1.15
N LYS A 53 -10.74 -24.97 -0.84
CA LYS A 53 -10.67 -23.51 -0.70
C LYS A 53 -9.75 -23.11 0.45
N GLN A 54 -9.88 -23.76 1.62
CA GLN A 54 -9.01 -23.50 2.78
C GLN A 54 -7.55 -23.84 2.49
N ILE A 55 -7.27 -24.93 1.78
CA ILE A 55 -5.91 -25.29 1.37
C ILE A 55 -5.32 -24.22 0.44
N ARG A 56 -6.11 -23.74 -0.53
CA ARG A 56 -5.67 -22.67 -1.45
C ARG A 56 -5.44 -21.35 -0.73
N GLU A 57 -6.28 -21.02 0.25
CA GLU A 57 -6.11 -19.86 1.13
C GLU A 57 -4.80 -19.97 1.91
N THR A 58 -4.61 -21.08 2.64
CA THR A 58 -3.39 -21.35 3.40
C THR A 58 -2.14 -21.25 2.53
N TRP A 59 -2.18 -21.82 1.32
CA TRP A 59 -1.08 -21.74 0.38
C TRP A 59 -0.81 -20.30 -0.07
N ALA A 60 -1.86 -19.53 -0.39
CA ALA A 60 -1.73 -18.14 -0.80
C ALA A 60 -1.12 -17.28 0.32
N ASP A 61 -1.50 -17.51 1.57
CA ASP A 61 -0.93 -16.81 2.73
C ASP A 61 0.55 -17.13 2.91
N LEU A 62 0.92 -18.42 2.85
CA LEU A 62 2.33 -18.84 2.92
C LEU A 62 3.17 -18.25 1.78
N ALA A 63 2.64 -18.24 0.56
CA ALA A 63 3.29 -17.66 -0.60
C ALA A 63 3.45 -16.14 -0.47
N ASN A 64 2.41 -15.44 -0.01
CA ASN A 64 2.43 -14.00 0.23
C ASN A 64 3.44 -13.61 1.31
N HIS A 65 3.54 -14.38 2.40
CA HIS A 65 4.57 -14.18 3.41
C HIS A 65 5.98 -14.36 2.84
N ALA A 66 6.18 -15.33 1.94
CA ALA A 66 7.46 -15.51 1.27
C ALA A 66 7.78 -14.35 0.31
N LEU A 67 6.79 -13.86 -0.45
CA LEU A 67 6.93 -12.70 -1.33
C LEU A 67 7.29 -11.43 -0.54
N GLU A 68 6.61 -11.19 0.57
CA GLU A 68 6.87 -10.05 1.45
C GLU A 68 8.29 -10.10 2.03
N ARG A 69 8.74 -11.26 2.53
CA ARG A 69 10.12 -11.45 3.02
C ARG A 69 11.17 -11.24 1.93
N ALA A 70 10.83 -11.51 0.68
CA ALA A 70 11.69 -11.27 -0.47
C ALA A 70 11.61 -9.84 -1.02
N GLY A 71 10.77 -8.97 -0.43
CA GLY A 71 10.65 -7.56 -0.81
C GLY A 71 9.69 -7.28 -1.97
N TYR A 72 8.86 -8.24 -2.37
CA TYR A 72 7.83 -8.05 -3.39
C TYR A 72 6.56 -7.44 -2.79
N ARG A 73 5.89 -6.57 -3.57
CA ARG A 73 4.64 -5.89 -3.15
C ARG A 73 3.40 -6.63 -3.65
N GLU A 74 3.58 -7.44 -4.68
CA GLU A 74 2.57 -8.27 -5.31
C GLU A 74 2.02 -9.28 -4.32
N LYS A 75 0.71 -9.56 -4.43
CA LYS A 75 0.02 -10.54 -3.61
C LYS A 75 -0.79 -11.48 -4.49
N ILE A 76 -0.86 -12.72 -4.04
CA ILE A 76 -1.66 -13.78 -4.60
C ILE A 76 -2.97 -13.84 -3.80
N ASP A 77 -4.10 -13.86 -4.50
CA ASP A 77 -5.41 -14.10 -3.92
C ASP A 77 -5.95 -15.43 -4.45
N HIS A 78 -6.37 -16.30 -3.54
CA HIS A 78 -6.86 -17.64 -3.86
C HIS A 78 -8.27 -17.64 -4.49
N ARG A 79 -9.00 -16.53 -4.33
CA ARG A 79 -10.38 -16.36 -4.78
C ARG A 79 -10.44 -15.99 -6.25
N SER A 80 -11.56 -16.30 -6.91
CA SER A 80 -11.79 -15.82 -8.28
C SER A 80 -11.97 -14.30 -8.29
N TYR A 81 -11.76 -13.64 -9.44
CA TYR A 81 -12.04 -12.20 -9.55
C TYR A 81 -13.50 -11.86 -9.21
N ALA A 82 -14.45 -12.76 -9.50
CA ALA A 82 -15.85 -12.57 -9.13
C ALA A 82 -16.05 -12.54 -7.60
N ASP A 83 -15.24 -13.28 -6.84
CA ASP A 83 -15.34 -13.39 -5.38
C ASP A 83 -14.48 -12.33 -4.65
N GLN A 84 -13.65 -11.56 -5.36
CA GLN A 84 -12.76 -10.55 -4.78
C GLN A 84 -13.41 -9.17 -4.61
N ASN A 85 -14.58 -8.92 -5.23
CA ASN A 85 -15.25 -7.61 -5.24
C ASN A 85 -14.32 -6.47 -5.72
N ASN A 86 -13.37 -6.76 -6.61
CA ASN A 86 -12.36 -5.81 -7.10
C ASN A 86 -12.74 -5.12 -8.42
N GLY A 87 -13.96 -5.37 -8.92
CA GLY A 87 -14.45 -4.84 -10.20
C GLY A 87 -13.88 -5.53 -11.44
N LEU A 88 -13.05 -6.56 -11.29
CA LEU A 88 -12.52 -7.35 -12.40
C LEU A 88 -13.46 -8.50 -12.74
N GLN A 89 -13.54 -8.81 -14.03
CA GLN A 89 -14.35 -9.90 -14.54
C GLN A 89 -13.56 -11.22 -14.57
N ALA A 90 -14.18 -12.31 -14.10
CA ALA A 90 -13.57 -13.63 -14.15
C ALA A 90 -13.64 -14.24 -15.56
N THR A 91 -12.59 -14.97 -15.94
CA THR A 91 -12.55 -15.76 -17.19
C THR A 91 -13.29 -17.09 -17.02
N ILE A 92 -13.74 -17.65 -18.14
CA ILE A 92 -14.30 -19.01 -18.20
C ILE A 92 -13.15 -20.02 -18.32
N HIS A 93 -13.26 -21.17 -17.65
CA HIS A 93 -12.26 -22.23 -17.76
C HIS A 93 -12.14 -22.73 -19.21
N GLU A 94 -10.93 -22.65 -19.77
CA GLU A 94 -10.60 -23.26 -21.06
C GLU A 94 -10.21 -24.72 -20.84
N GLY A 95 -11.12 -25.63 -21.21
CA GLY A 95 -10.82 -27.05 -21.23
C GLY A 95 -9.74 -27.40 -22.27
N THR A 96 -9.18 -28.61 -22.15
CA THR A 96 -8.07 -29.10 -22.99
C THR A 96 -8.31 -28.92 -24.49
N SER A 97 -9.51 -29.23 -24.98
CA SER A 97 -9.88 -29.08 -26.39
C SER A 97 -9.82 -27.62 -26.86
N VAL A 98 -10.30 -26.68 -26.03
CA VAL A 98 -10.25 -25.25 -26.33
C VAL A 98 -8.80 -24.77 -26.41
N THR A 99 -7.99 -25.14 -25.43
CA THR A 99 -6.56 -24.80 -25.42
C THR A 99 -5.82 -25.41 -26.61
N GLN A 100 -6.15 -26.63 -27.01
CA GLN A 100 -5.55 -27.28 -28.17
C GLN A 100 -5.89 -26.55 -29.48
N LEU A 101 -7.16 -26.22 -29.69
CA LEU A 101 -7.59 -25.43 -30.87
C LEU A 101 -6.89 -24.07 -30.91
N ARG A 102 -6.79 -23.39 -29.77
CA ARG A 102 -6.05 -22.12 -29.68
C ARG A 102 -4.58 -22.27 -30.08
N ARG A 103 -3.91 -23.36 -29.67
CA ARG A 103 -2.51 -23.63 -30.08
C ARG A 103 -2.35 -23.85 -31.59
N GLN A 104 -3.42 -24.28 -32.26
CA GLN A 104 -3.49 -24.42 -33.71
C GLN A 104 -3.90 -23.11 -34.41
N GLY A 105 -4.09 -22.01 -33.66
CA GLY A 105 -4.54 -20.73 -34.19
C GLY A 105 -6.05 -20.64 -34.41
N ILE A 106 -6.83 -21.58 -33.89
CA ILE A 106 -8.29 -21.61 -34.03
C ILE A 106 -8.93 -21.05 -32.76
N ASP A 107 -9.63 -19.94 -32.92
CA ASP A 107 -10.35 -19.30 -31.81
C ASP A 107 -11.76 -19.87 -31.61
N THR A 108 -12.06 -20.21 -30.37
CA THR A 108 -13.39 -20.60 -29.90
C THR A 108 -14.10 -19.41 -29.28
N GLU A 109 -15.41 -19.55 -29.01
CA GLU A 109 -16.15 -18.52 -28.28
C GLU A 109 -15.59 -18.28 -26.88
N ILE A 110 -15.18 -19.35 -26.19
CA ILE A 110 -14.55 -19.27 -24.86
C ILE A 110 -13.21 -18.54 -24.94
N SER A 111 -12.39 -18.84 -25.95
CA SER A 111 -11.08 -18.21 -26.12
C SER A 111 -11.24 -16.70 -26.36
N ARG A 112 -12.12 -16.31 -27.30
CA ARG A 112 -12.43 -14.90 -27.60
C ARG A 112 -13.01 -14.16 -26.40
N TYR A 113 -13.93 -14.78 -25.67
CA TYR A 113 -14.51 -14.20 -24.45
C TYR A 113 -13.42 -13.91 -23.42
N ASN A 114 -12.55 -14.88 -23.15
CA ASN A 114 -11.47 -14.70 -22.17
C ASN A 114 -10.48 -13.62 -22.57
N ASP A 115 -10.19 -13.48 -23.87
CA ASP A 115 -9.29 -12.44 -24.36
C ASP A 115 -9.92 -11.04 -24.21
N HIS A 116 -11.23 -10.93 -24.48
CA HIS A 116 -11.97 -9.71 -24.20
C HIS A 116 -11.97 -9.35 -22.70
N VAL A 117 -12.22 -10.33 -21.83
CA VAL A 117 -12.16 -10.14 -20.36
C VAL A 117 -10.78 -9.68 -19.91
N LYS A 118 -9.70 -10.29 -20.41
CA LYS A 118 -8.32 -9.87 -20.08
C LYS A 118 -8.05 -8.45 -20.53
N GLN A 119 -8.48 -8.08 -21.75
CA GLN A 119 -8.32 -6.73 -22.27
C GLN A 119 -9.10 -5.70 -21.42
N HIS A 120 -10.35 -6.01 -21.07
CA HIS A 120 -11.17 -5.16 -20.23
C HIS A 120 -10.55 -4.96 -18.85
N ASN A 121 -10.15 -6.04 -18.17
CA ASN A 121 -9.50 -5.99 -16.86
C ASN A 121 -8.19 -5.17 -16.91
N ALA A 122 -7.38 -5.34 -17.95
CA ALA A 122 -6.14 -4.57 -18.11
C ALA A 122 -6.42 -3.06 -18.27
N GLN A 123 -7.47 -2.69 -19.02
CA GLN A 123 -7.89 -1.29 -19.15
C GLN A 123 -8.40 -0.73 -17.82
N HIS A 124 -9.22 -1.49 -17.10
CA HIS A 124 -9.74 -1.10 -15.79
C HIS A 124 -8.60 -0.83 -14.78
N LEU A 125 -7.64 -1.74 -14.68
CA LEU A 125 -6.46 -1.58 -13.81
C LEU A 125 -5.62 -0.36 -14.20
N LYS A 126 -5.40 -0.13 -15.50
CA LYS A 126 -4.66 1.03 -15.99
C LYS A 126 -5.35 2.35 -15.61
N GLN A 127 -6.68 2.41 -15.76
CA GLN A 127 -7.45 3.60 -15.38
C GLN A 127 -7.42 3.83 -13.87
N GLN A 128 -7.52 2.77 -13.07
CA GLN A 128 -7.41 2.87 -11.62
C GLN A 128 -6.03 3.40 -11.19
N GLN A 129 -4.96 2.90 -11.81
CA GLN A 129 -3.61 3.40 -11.55
C GLN A 129 -3.47 4.88 -11.89
N GLN A 130 -3.92 5.30 -13.07
CA GLN A 130 -3.88 6.70 -13.49
C GLN A 130 -4.65 7.63 -12.55
N ARG A 131 -5.81 7.18 -12.04
CA ARG A 131 -6.59 7.92 -11.06
C ARG A 131 -5.83 8.07 -9.74
N THR A 132 -5.25 7.00 -9.23
CA THR A 132 -4.44 7.01 -8.01
C THR A 132 -3.26 7.96 -8.16
N ASP A 133 -2.52 7.87 -9.26
CA ASP A 133 -1.36 8.72 -9.54
C ASP A 133 -1.77 10.21 -9.61
N SER A 134 -2.89 10.52 -10.28
CA SER A 134 -3.43 11.88 -10.34
C SER A 134 -3.82 12.43 -8.96
N VAL A 135 -4.40 11.60 -8.10
CA VAL A 135 -4.76 12.00 -6.72
C VAL A 135 -3.51 12.25 -5.89
N LEU A 136 -2.51 11.36 -5.99
CA LEU A 136 -1.24 11.50 -5.28
C LEU A 136 -0.49 12.76 -5.71
N GLN A 137 -0.36 13.01 -7.02
CA GLN A 137 0.26 14.22 -7.55
C GLN A 137 -0.41 15.49 -7.04
N ARG A 138 -1.75 15.55 -7.06
CA ARG A 138 -2.49 16.71 -6.50
C ARG A 138 -2.31 16.86 -4.99
N GLY A 139 -2.10 15.77 -4.26
CA GLY A 139 -1.78 15.81 -2.82
C GLY A 139 -0.39 16.38 -2.57
N LEU A 140 0.61 15.87 -3.29
CA LEU A 140 2.00 16.32 -3.19
C LEU A 140 2.13 17.81 -3.54
N ASN A 141 1.56 18.24 -4.65
CA ASN A 141 1.60 19.65 -5.06
C ASN A 141 0.99 20.59 -4.01
N ARG A 142 -0.10 20.17 -3.34
CA ARG A 142 -0.71 20.97 -2.27
C ARG A 142 0.19 21.03 -1.03
N ALA A 143 0.83 19.93 -0.67
CA ALA A 143 1.76 19.89 0.45
C ALA A 143 2.98 20.79 0.18
N GLU A 144 3.52 20.73 -1.04
CA GLU A 144 4.63 21.57 -1.49
C GLU A 144 4.27 23.06 -1.45
N GLN A 145 3.14 23.45 -2.04
CA GLN A 145 2.64 24.83 -1.99
C GLN A 145 2.42 25.32 -0.55
N GLY A 146 1.84 24.48 0.31
CA GLY A 146 1.64 24.80 1.71
C GLY A 146 2.96 25.01 2.46
N PHE A 147 3.97 24.19 2.16
CA PHE A 147 5.31 24.31 2.73
C PHE A 147 6.01 25.59 2.27
N GLU A 148 5.99 25.91 0.98
CA GLU A 148 6.53 27.16 0.45
C GLU A 148 5.86 28.38 1.09
N GLN A 149 4.53 28.37 1.22
CA GLN A 149 3.80 29.47 1.82
C GLN A 149 4.11 29.61 3.31
N TRP A 150 4.26 28.49 4.03
CA TRP A 150 4.73 28.51 5.41
C TRP A 150 6.14 29.11 5.52
N GLN A 151 7.08 28.73 4.65
CA GLN A 151 8.43 29.31 4.63
C GLN A 151 8.41 30.82 4.42
N LYS A 152 7.65 31.29 3.42
CA LYS A 152 7.46 32.73 3.16
C LYS A 152 6.88 33.46 4.38
N ASN A 153 5.90 32.87 5.05
CA ASN A 153 5.31 33.45 6.25
C ASN A 153 6.30 33.51 7.42
N GLN A 154 7.17 32.52 7.58
CA GLN A 154 8.23 32.55 8.59
C GLN A 154 9.24 33.66 8.31
N GLU A 155 9.66 33.79 7.05
CA GLU A 155 10.60 34.83 6.63
C GLU A 155 9.99 36.24 6.79
N ALA A 156 8.73 36.42 6.40
CA ALA A 156 8.01 37.68 6.60
C ALA A 156 7.91 38.05 8.09
N LYS A 157 7.62 37.07 8.97
CA LYS A 157 7.61 37.28 10.42
C LYS A 157 8.99 37.68 10.95
N ARG A 158 10.06 37.03 10.47
CA ARG A 158 11.44 37.35 10.86
C ARG A 158 11.80 38.79 10.46
N LEU A 159 11.55 39.17 9.21
CA LEU A 159 11.81 40.52 8.70
C LEU A 159 11.02 41.58 9.47
N GLU A 160 9.77 41.28 9.84
CA GLU A 160 8.97 42.20 10.64
C GLU A 160 9.55 42.37 12.05
N GLN A 161 9.97 41.28 12.70
CA GLN A 161 10.64 41.35 14.00
C GLN A 161 11.94 42.15 13.94
N GLU A 162 12.73 41.99 12.88
CA GLU A 162 13.96 42.77 12.64
C GLU A 162 13.65 44.27 12.50
N ARG A 163 12.65 44.64 11.68
CA ARG A 163 12.20 46.03 11.53
C ARG A 163 11.75 46.64 12.85
N GLN A 164 10.94 45.92 13.62
CA GLN A 164 10.47 46.39 14.93
C GLN A 164 11.65 46.59 15.90
N ALA A 165 12.62 45.66 15.91
CA ALA A 165 13.81 45.79 16.74
C ALA A 165 14.67 46.99 16.34
N GLU A 166 14.78 47.29 15.05
CA GLU A 166 15.54 48.43 14.55
C GLU A 166 14.89 49.77 14.89
N ILE A 167 13.57 49.89 14.73
CA ILE A 167 12.80 51.07 15.16
C ILE A 167 13.00 51.32 16.67
N GLN A 168 12.90 50.27 17.50
CA GLN A 168 13.12 50.38 18.94
C GLN A 168 14.56 50.83 19.28
N ARG A 169 15.56 50.37 18.52
CA ARG A 169 16.95 50.81 18.69
C ARG A 169 17.11 52.30 18.37
N GLN A 170 16.51 52.77 17.26
CA GLN A 170 16.54 54.19 16.88
C GLN A 170 15.87 55.06 17.95
N GLN A 171 14.67 54.70 18.40
CA GLN A 171 13.97 55.42 19.46
C GLN A 171 14.78 55.51 20.76
N LYS A 172 15.46 54.42 21.16
CA LYS A 172 16.37 54.44 22.32
C LYS A 172 17.55 55.39 22.13
N LEU A 173 18.15 55.41 20.93
CA LEU A 173 19.27 56.32 20.63
C LEU A 173 18.82 57.78 20.70
N GLU A 174 17.66 58.10 20.14
CA GLU A 174 17.07 59.45 20.20
C GLU A 174 16.78 59.87 21.65
N GLN A 175 16.16 58.99 22.45
CA GLN A 175 15.93 59.25 23.88
C GLN A 175 17.24 59.52 24.63
N GLN A 176 18.28 58.71 24.41
CA GLN A 176 19.59 58.93 25.03
C GLN A 176 20.24 60.25 24.59
N GLN A 177 20.08 60.64 23.33
CA GLN A 177 20.58 61.92 22.83
C GLN A 177 19.84 63.10 23.47
N ALA A 178 18.51 63.03 23.55
CA ALA A 178 17.69 64.06 24.20
C ALA A 178 18.01 64.19 25.71
N GLU A 179 18.19 63.07 26.41
CA GLU A 179 18.63 63.08 27.82
C GLU A 179 20.02 63.71 27.99
N ARG A 180 20.96 63.42 27.08
CA ARG A 180 22.30 64.03 27.09
C ARG A 180 22.26 65.53 26.81
N ALA A 181 21.41 65.97 25.89
CA ALA A 181 21.21 67.40 25.59
C ALA A 181 20.62 68.14 26.79
N ASN A 182 19.54 67.62 27.39
CA ASN A 182 18.95 68.18 28.61
C ASN A 182 19.94 68.23 29.78
N ARG A 183 20.79 67.20 29.96
CA ARG A 183 21.85 67.23 30.99
C ARG A 183 22.91 68.30 30.73
N LYS A 184 23.29 68.54 29.47
CA LYS A 184 24.22 69.63 29.11
C LYS A 184 23.60 71.00 29.35
N GLU A 185 22.36 71.24 28.92
CA GLU A 185 21.66 72.51 29.20
C GLU A 185 21.52 72.76 30.70
N SER A 186 21.24 71.72 31.49
CA SER A 186 21.18 71.83 32.96
C SER A 186 22.54 72.15 33.59
N GLN A 187 23.65 71.71 33.00
CA GLN A 187 25.02 72.01 33.47
C GLN A 187 25.47 73.43 33.06
N ASP A 188 25.07 73.92 31.87
CA ASP A 188 25.38 75.28 31.41
C ASP A 188 24.61 76.35 32.20
N LEU A 189 23.37 76.05 32.63
CA LEU A 189 22.58 76.90 33.54
C LEU A 189 23.20 77.02 34.94
N ASP A 190 23.92 75.99 35.41
CA ASP A 190 24.58 75.96 36.72
C ASP A 190 25.94 76.68 36.69
N GLN A 191 26.66 76.67 35.55
CA GLN A 191 27.91 77.43 35.37
C GLN A 191 27.71 78.92 35.09
N GLY A 192 26.54 79.33 34.56
CA GLY A 192 26.19 80.74 34.34
C GLY A 192 25.92 81.55 35.62
N GLY A 193 25.83 80.89 36.78
CA GLY A 193 25.57 81.52 38.08
C GLY A 193 26.80 82.03 38.86
N MET A 194 28.02 81.79 38.37
CA MET A 194 29.26 81.99 39.14
C MET A 194 30.23 83.05 38.59
N TYR A 195 29.74 84.11 37.95
CA TYR A 195 30.52 85.34 37.78
C TYR A 195 29.64 86.59 38.00
N ARG A 196 29.69 87.09 39.25
CA ARG A 196 29.42 88.48 39.64
C ARG A 196 30.75 89.18 39.87
#